data_AF-A0AAC9I1R6-F1
#
_entry.id   AF-A0AAC9I1R6-F1
#
_cell.length_a   1.000
_cell.length_b   1.000
_cell.length_c   1.000
_cell.angle_alpha   90.00
_cell.angle_beta   90.00
_cell.angle_gamma   90.00
#
_symmetry.space_group_name_H-M   'P 1'
#
loop_
_entity.id
_entity.type
_entity.pdbx_description
1 polymer ?
#
loop_
_entity_poly.entity_id
_entity_poly.type
_entity_poly.pdbx_seq_one_letter_code
_entity_poly.pdbx_strand_id
1 'polypeptide(L)'
;MQIITFLTSRFLFLVLGFLVIPFSLLADEKNPNSSFVFSYSLKFLQSFEQDKNLIRGNWQRDDTNIELHITKLLKNGGLEFNYSNSKLIFVEKAGWTDSSDVLRIFFIYRQDDKPGYSLSLNYDAEKDLLIGVYVDGLENKSYNVTFRRIK
;
A
#
# COMPACT_ATOMS: atom_id res chain seq x y z
N MET A 1 61.71 9.81 -2.45
CA MET A 1 62.16 9.97 -1.05
C MET A 1 61.25 10.97 -0.37
N GLN A 2 60.23 10.48 0.35
CA GLN A 2 59.50 11.17 1.40
C GLN A 2 58.69 10.10 2.15
N ILE A 3 58.99 9.99 3.44
CA ILE A 3 58.53 8.98 4.39
C ILE A 3 57.31 9.58 5.08
N ILE A 4 56.15 8.92 5.01
CA ILE A 4 54.98 9.29 5.81
C ILE A 4 54.87 8.25 6.93
N THR A 5 55.13 8.75 8.13
CA THR A 5 55.22 8.03 9.40
C THR A 5 53.84 7.56 9.86
N PHE A 6 53.72 6.25 10.11
CA PHE A 6 52.57 5.63 10.79
C PHE A 6 52.52 6.06 12.25
N LEU A 7 51.43 6.69 12.68
CA LEU A 7 51.13 6.92 14.09
C LEU A 7 50.23 5.80 14.60
N THR A 8 50.82 4.78 15.20
CA THR A 8 50.10 3.67 15.85
C THR A 8 49.54 4.13 17.19
N SER A 9 48.24 4.44 17.24
CA SER A 9 47.54 4.68 18.50
C SER A 9 47.18 3.35 19.16
N ARG A 10 47.81 3.09 20.29
CA ARG A 10 47.61 1.92 21.15
C ARG A 10 46.28 2.06 21.89
N PHE A 11 45.23 1.41 21.42
CA PHE A 11 44.04 1.19 22.22
C PHE A 11 44.19 -0.10 23.04
N LEU A 12 44.34 0.11 24.34
CA LEU A 12 44.43 -0.89 25.40
C LEU A 12 43.11 -1.67 25.49
N PHE A 13 43.13 -2.97 25.22
CA PHE A 13 42.02 -3.86 25.54
C PHE A 13 41.98 -4.10 27.06
N LEU A 14 40.99 -3.50 27.74
CA LEU A 14 40.59 -3.91 29.08
C LEU A 14 39.45 -4.92 28.95
N VAL A 15 39.78 -6.19 29.15
CA VAL A 15 38.81 -7.28 29.29
C VAL A 15 38.22 -7.19 30.69
N LEU A 16 36.97 -6.73 30.81
CA LEU A 16 36.16 -6.92 32.00
C LEU A 16 35.09 -7.96 31.68
N GLY A 17 35.25 -9.17 32.21
CA GLY A 17 34.28 -10.24 32.08
C GLY A 17 33.01 -9.91 32.86
N PHE A 18 31.89 -9.80 32.14
CA PHE A 18 30.56 -9.98 32.72
C PHE A 18 30.04 -11.35 32.33
N LEU A 19 30.09 -12.24 33.31
CA LEU A 19 29.46 -13.55 33.31
C LEU A 19 27.95 -13.32 33.51
N VAL A 20 27.19 -13.25 32.41
CA VAL A 20 25.72 -13.22 32.49
C VAL A 20 25.22 -14.64 32.31
N ILE A 21 24.86 -15.24 33.43
CA ILE A 21 24.24 -16.56 33.56
C ILE A 21 22.97 -16.59 32.68
N PRO A 22 22.75 -17.62 31.83
CA PRO A 22 21.45 -17.78 31.20
C PRO A 22 20.44 -18.15 32.29
N PHE A 23 19.55 -17.22 32.63
CA PHE A 23 18.33 -17.54 33.36
C PHE A 23 17.46 -18.43 32.47
N SER A 24 17.60 -19.74 32.62
CA SER A 24 16.59 -20.69 32.17
C SER A 24 15.41 -20.60 33.13
N LEU A 25 14.37 -19.84 32.76
CA LEU A 25 13.07 -19.97 33.42
C LEU A 25 12.49 -21.34 33.04
N LEU A 26 12.79 -22.34 33.86
CA LEU A 26 12.06 -23.60 33.87
C LEU A 26 10.79 -23.36 34.69
N ALA A 27 9.70 -22.99 34.02
CA ALA A 27 8.38 -23.00 34.64
C ALA A 27 7.90 -24.45 34.75
N ASP A 28 7.84 -24.97 35.97
CA ASP A 28 7.11 -26.20 36.30
C ASP A 28 5.62 -25.86 36.38
N GLU A 29 4.88 -26.07 35.30
CA GLU A 29 3.42 -26.03 35.32
C GLU A 29 2.85 -27.44 35.18
N LYS A 30 2.74 -28.11 36.32
CA LYS A 30 1.97 -29.34 36.46
C LYS A 30 0.47 -29.02 36.39
N ASN A 31 -0.11 -29.01 35.18
CA ASN A 31 -1.56 -29.12 34.98
C ASN A 31 -1.88 -30.27 34.02
N PRO A 32 -2.47 -31.39 34.49
CA PRO A 32 -2.74 -32.54 33.64
C PRO A 32 -3.96 -32.41 32.71
N ASN A 33 -4.63 -31.25 32.62
CA ASN A 33 -5.84 -31.09 31.79
C ASN A 33 -5.95 -29.73 31.06
N SER A 34 -5.02 -29.38 30.19
CA SER A 34 -5.27 -28.32 29.20
C SER A 34 -4.60 -28.58 27.85
N SER A 35 -4.76 -29.81 27.35
CA SER A 35 -4.68 -30.08 25.91
C SER A 35 -5.91 -29.52 25.19
N PHE A 36 -6.12 -28.21 25.24
CA PHE A 36 -6.86 -27.53 24.17
C PHE A 36 -5.84 -27.14 23.13
N VAL A 37 -5.56 -28.11 22.26
CA VAL A 37 -4.95 -27.87 20.96
C VAL A 37 -5.77 -26.75 20.31
N PHE A 38 -5.23 -25.54 20.27
CA PHE A 38 -5.80 -24.47 19.47
C PHE A 38 -5.51 -24.80 18.00
N SER A 39 -6.20 -25.83 17.50
CA SER A 39 -6.32 -26.08 16.07
C SER A 39 -7.44 -25.19 15.53
N TYR A 40 -7.35 -23.88 15.75
CA TYR A 40 -7.98 -22.98 14.81
C TYR A 40 -7.09 -22.98 13.58
N SER A 41 -7.36 -23.97 12.73
CA SER A 41 -7.45 -23.78 11.31
C SER A 41 -6.48 -22.71 10.77
N LEU A 42 -5.25 -23.14 10.45
CA LEU A 42 -4.42 -22.50 9.43
C LEU A 42 -5.09 -22.50 8.03
N LYS A 43 -6.43 -22.54 7.94
CA LYS A 43 -7.18 -22.32 6.69
C LYS A 43 -7.57 -20.86 6.48
N PHE A 44 -7.18 -19.92 7.35
CA PHE A 44 -7.44 -18.48 7.16
C PHE A 44 -6.17 -17.66 6.84
N LEU A 45 -5.17 -18.29 6.23
CA LEU A 45 -4.14 -17.55 5.49
C LEU A 45 -4.08 -18.08 4.06
N GLN A 46 -5.24 -18.32 3.45
CA GLN A 46 -5.36 -18.11 2.02
C GLN A 46 -5.54 -16.60 1.87
N SER A 47 -4.45 -15.90 1.52
CA SER A 47 -4.59 -14.57 0.90
C SER A 47 -5.59 -14.75 -0.22
N PHE A 48 -6.79 -14.21 -0.05
CA PHE A 48 -7.80 -14.25 -1.10
C PHE A 48 -7.35 -13.20 -2.09
N GLU A 49 -6.41 -13.57 -2.98
CA GLU A 49 -5.95 -12.69 -4.05
C GLU A 49 -7.21 -12.23 -4.79
N GLN A 50 -7.55 -10.97 -4.58
CA GLN A 50 -8.78 -10.42 -5.09
C GLN A 50 -8.64 -10.37 -6.61
N ASP A 51 -9.64 -10.87 -7.37
CA ASP A 51 -9.55 -10.80 -8.83
C ASP A 51 -9.40 -9.35 -9.27
N LYS A 52 -8.20 -8.99 -9.69
CA LYS A 52 -7.86 -7.64 -10.15
C LYS A 52 -8.77 -7.14 -11.27
N ASN A 53 -9.39 -8.03 -12.05
CA ASN A 53 -10.31 -7.62 -13.10
C ASN A 53 -11.59 -6.98 -12.55
N LEU A 54 -11.86 -7.09 -11.24
CA LEU A 54 -13.00 -6.43 -10.60
C LEU A 54 -12.94 -4.91 -10.72
N ILE A 55 -11.77 -4.27 -10.76
CA ILE A 55 -11.71 -2.81 -10.93
C ILE A 55 -11.97 -2.35 -12.37
N ARG A 56 -11.95 -3.27 -13.35
CA ARG A 56 -12.25 -2.93 -14.75
C ARG A 56 -13.73 -2.57 -14.88
N GLY A 57 -14.03 -1.49 -15.60
CA GLY A 57 -15.40 -1.04 -15.81
C GLY A 57 -15.53 0.49 -15.81
N ASN A 58 -16.78 0.93 -15.86
CA ASN A 58 -17.16 2.33 -15.81
C ASN A 58 -17.63 2.67 -14.40
N TRP A 59 -17.19 3.81 -13.89
CA TRP A 59 -17.40 4.24 -12.52
C TRP A 59 -17.80 5.71 -12.48
N GLN A 60 -18.89 6.06 -11.81
CA GLN A 60 -19.35 7.44 -11.67
C GLN A 60 -19.17 7.91 -10.23
N ARG A 61 -18.59 9.10 -10.06
CA ARG A 61 -18.46 9.72 -8.73
C ARG A 61 -19.85 10.05 -8.18
N ASP A 62 -20.07 9.89 -6.89
CA ASP A 62 -21.42 10.03 -6.33
C ASP A 62 -21.90 11.47 -6.16
N ASP A 63 -20.97 12.41 -6.04
CA ASP A 63 -21.22 13.84 -5.82
C ASP A 63 -21.31 14.66 -7.13
N THR A 64 -20.92 14.09 -8.26
CA THR A 64 -20.75 14.78 -9.55
C THR A 64 -20.88 13.82 -10.72
N ASN A 65 -21.16 14.32 -11.93
CA ASN A 65 -21.28 13.49 -13.14
C ASN A 65 -19.93 13.06 -13.73
N ILE A 66 -18.87 13.02 -12.92
CA ILE A 66 -17.53 12.64 -13.37
C ILE A 66 -17.46 11.12 -13.49
N GLU A 67 -16.95 10.65 -14.63
CA GLU A 67 -16.81 9.22 -14.91
C GLU A 67 -15.33 8.81 -15.05
N LEU A 68 -15.02 7.63 -14.51
CA LEU A 68 -13.75 6.94 -14.62
C LEU A 68 -14.00 5.61 -15.36
N HIS A 69 -13.41 5.47 -16.54
CA HIS A 69 -13.51 4.28 -17.38
C HIS A 69 -12.18 3.54 -17.35
N ILE A 70 -12.11 2.41 -16.64
CA ILE A 70 -10.91 1.58 -16.58
C ILE A 70 -11.06 0.48 -17.62
N THR A 71 -10.31 0.55 -18.71
CA THR A 71 -10.44 -0.36 -19.86
C THR A 71 -9.50 -1.56 -19.72
N LYS A 72 -8.32 -1.38 -19.12
CA LYS A 72 -7.32 -2.43 -19.06
C LYS A 72 -6.35 -2.28 -17.88
N LEU A 73 -5.99 -3.42 -17.32
CA LEU A 73 -4.90 -3.55 -16.34
C LEU A 73 -3.67 -4.14 -17.05
N LEU A 74 -2.55 -3.42 -16.99
CA LEU A 74 -1.29 -3.86 -17.58
C LEU A 74 -0.54 -4.78 -16.62
N LYS A 75 0.22 -5.74 -17.17
CA LYS A 75 1.00 -6.72 -16.38
C LYS A 75 2.07 -6.08 -15.49
N ASN A 76 2.52 -4.87 -15.83
CA ASN A 76 3.50 -4.10 -15.08
C ASN A 76 2.89 -3.23 -13.97
N GLY A 77 1.60 -3.39 -13.67
CA GLY A 77 0.89 -2.58 -12.67
C GLY A 77 0.32 -1.26 -13.20
N GLY A 78 0.46 -0.96 -14.50
CA GLY A 78 -0.15 0.22 -15.14
C GLY A 78 -1.64 0.05 -15.44
N LEU A 79 -2.31 1.16 -15.79
CA LEU A 79 -3.72 1.20 -16.16
C LEU A 79 -3.92 1.95 -17.47
N GLU A 80 -4.76 1.41 -18.36
CA GLU A 80 -5.39 2.18 -19.44
C GLU A 80 -6.77 2.60 -18.97
N PHE A 81 -7.05 3.90 -19.00
CA PHE A 81 -8.31 4.44 -18.51
C PHE A 81 -8.61 5.79 -19.17
N ASN A 82 -9.88 6.21 -19.08
CA ASN A 82 -10.32 7.57 -19.39
C ASN A 82 -10.96 8.17 -18.14
N TYR A 83 -10.65 9.44 -17.86
CA TYR A 83 -11.32 10.22 -16.83
C TYR A 83 -12.07 11.34 -17.53
N SER A 84 -13.37 11.15 -17.67
CA SER A 84 -14.23 12.00 -18.48
C SER A 84 -14.63 13.22 -17.66
N ASN A 85 -13.73 14.19 -17.53
CA ASN A 85 -14.13 15.59 -17.51
C ASN A 85 -13.97 16.12 -18.95
N SER A 86 -14.68 17.18 -19.34
CA SER A 86 -14.71 17.68 -20.72
C SER A 86 -13.37 18.23 -21.27
N LYS A 87 -12.23 17.94 -20.63
CA LYS A 87 -10.90 18.43 -20.99
C LYS A 87 -9.92 17.27 -21.17
N LEU A 88 -8.94 17.47 -22.05
CA LEU A 88 -7.79 16.58 -22.17
C LEU A 88 -7.02 16.56 -20.85
N ILE A 89 -6.66 15.36 -20.39
CA ILE A 89 -5.97 15.17 -19.11
C ILE A 89 -4.69 14.38 -19.33
N PHE A 90 -3.56 14.96 -18.92
CA PHE A 90 -2.27 14.28 -18.95
C PHE A 90 -2.08 13.51 -17.64
N VAL A 91 -1.92 12.19 -17.78
CA VAL A 91 -1.67 11.28 -16.67
C VAL A 91 -0.17 11.11 -16.53
N GLU A 92 0.39 11.59 -15.42
CA GLU A 92 1.81 11.38 -15.11
C GLU A 92 2.06 9.93 -14.67
N LYS A 93 1.16 9.40 -13.84
CA LYS A 93 1.26 8.03 -13.34
C LYS A 93 -0.13 7.49 -13.04
N ALA A 94 -0.39 6.27 -13.48
CA ALA A 94 -1.54 5.49 -13.06
C ALA A 94 -1.15 4.05 -12.83
N GLY A 95 -1.66 3.46 -11.77
CA GLY A 95 -1.38 2.06 -11.50
C GLY A 95 -2.30 1.45 -10.48
N TRP A 96 -2.19 0.13 -10.39
CA TRP A 96 -2.91 -0.68 -9.43
C TRP A 96 -1.93 -1.50 -8.59
N THR A 97 -2.31 -1.76 -7.34
CA THR A 97 -1.58 -2.68 -6.46
C THR A 97 -2.58 -3.62 -5.81
N ASP A 98 -2.21 -4.89 -5.69
CA ASP A 98 -2.84 -5.81 -4.77
C ASP A 98 -1.90 -5.98 -3.57
N SER A 99 -2.13 -5.18 -2.54
CA SER A 99 -1.35 -5.22 -1.31
C SER A 99 -2.30 -5.42 -0.15
N SER A 100 -2.06 -6.46 0.65
CA SER A 100 -2.92 -6.80 1.78
C SER A 100 -4.39 -7.02 1.38
N ASP A 101 -4.61 -7.69 0.23
CA ASP A 101 -5.94 -8.02 -0.31
C ASP A 101 -6.82 -6.80 -0.65
N VAL A 102 -6.19 -5.64 -0.91
CA VAL A 102 -6.88 -4.41 -1.32
C VAL A 102 -6.38 -3.97 -2.69
N LEU A 103 -7.28 -4.00 -3.68
CA LEU A 103 -7.04 -3.41 -4.99
C LEU A 103 -7.06 -1.88 -4.88
N ARG A 104 -5.87 -1.28 -4.90
CA ARG A 104 -5.70 0.18 -4.91
C ARG A 104 -5.48 0.67 -6.32
N ILE A 105 -6.01 1.85 -6.61
CA ILE A 105 -5.88 2.58 -7.87
C ILE A 105 -5.35 3.97 -7.52
N PHE A 106 -4.34 4.44 -8.22
CA PHE A 106 -3.87 5.81 -8.05
C PHE A 106 -3.67 6.51 -9.39
N PHE A 107 -3.84 7.83 -9.38
CA PHE A 107 -3.66 8.69 -10.53
C PHE A 107 -2.98 9.99 -10.10
N ILE A 108 -1.99 10.43 -10.86
CA ILE A 108 -1.40 11.76 -10.74
C ILE A 108 -1.60 12.45 -12.07
N TYR A 109 -2.24 13.62 -12.03
CA TYR A 109 -2.47 14.46 -13.18
C TYR A 109 -1.69 15.75 -13.02
N ARG A 110 -1.00 16.17 -14.08
CA ARG A 110 -0.33 17.47 -14.16
C ARG A 110 -0.71 18.16 -15.46
N GLN A 111 -0.80 19.48 -15.41
CA GLN A 111 -0.82 20.33 -16.59
C GLN A 111 0.40 21.25 -16.49
N ASP A 112 1.00 21.60 -17.62
CA ASP A 112 2.29 22.30 -17.67
C ASP A 112 2.33 23.58 -16.82
N ASP A 113 1.20 24.27 -16.68
CA ASP A 113 1.06 25.54 -15.97
C ASP A 113 0.21 25.46 -14.69
N LYS A 114 -0.25 24.27 -14.28
CA LYS A 114 -1.16 24.10 -13.14
C LYS A 114 -0.74 22.96 -12.21
N PRO A 115 -0.95 23.13 -10.89
CA PRO A 115 -0.52 22.16 -9.88
C PRO A 115 -1.20 20.78 -9.97
N GLY A 116 -2.18 20.60 -10.87
CA GLY A 116 -2.77 19.30 -11.18
C GLY A 116 -3.68 18.78 -10.06
N TYR A 117 -3.89 17.47 -10.04
CA TYR A 117 -4.61 16.79 -8.96
C TYR A 117 -4.19 15.33 -8.87
N SER A 118 -4.50 14.70 -7.74
CA SER A 118 -4.27 13.27 -7.56
C SER A 118 -5.51 12.57 -7.03
N LEU A 119 -5.59 11.26 -7.29
CA LEU A 119 -6.68 10.43 -6.87
C LEU A 119 -6.13 9.09 -6.38
N SER A 120 -6.52 8.67 -5.18
CA SER A 120 -6.13 7.38 -4.59
C SER A 120 -7.37 6.67 -4.11
N LEU A 121 -7.72 5.53 -4.72
CA LEU A 121 -8.95 4.78 -4.47
C LEU A 121 -8.61 3.35 -4.05
N ASN A 122 -9.38 2.81 -3.12
CA ASN A 122 -9.40 1.38 -2.82
C ASN A 122 -10.73 0.80 -3.28
N TYR A 123 -10.69 -0.41 -3.83
CA TYR A 123 -11.90 -1.13 -4.19
C TYR A 123 -12.48 -1.87 -2.98
N ASP A 124 -13.72 -1.54 -2.64
CA ASP A 124 -14.55 -2.24 -1.66
C ASP A 124 -15.37 -3.32 -2.38
N ALA A 125 -14.96 -4.58 -2.19
CA ALA A 125 -15.58 -5.74 -2.84
C ALA A 125 -17.00 -6.00 -2.37
N GLU A 126 -17.30 -5.72 -1.09
CA GLU A 126 -18.61 -6.01 -0.49
C GLU A 126 -19.69 -5.09 -1.05
N LYS A 127 -19.30 -3.84 -1.37
CA LYS A 127 -20.22 -2.81 -1.84
C LYS A 127 -20.12 -2.52 -3.33
N ASP A 128 -19.13 -3.08 -4.03
CA ASP A 128 -18.78 -2.76 -5.41
C ASP A 128 -18.56 -1.24 -5.61
N LEU A 129 -17.66 -0.67 -4.80
CA LEU A 129 -17.34 0.76 -4.78
C LEU A 129 -15.84 1.01 -4.91
N LEU A 130 -15.47 2.13 -5.53
CA LEU A 130 -14.13 2.70 -5.39
C LEU A 130 -14.19 3.86 -4.40
N ILE A 131 -13.48 3.75 -3.28
CA ILE A 131 -13.54 4.74 -2.19
C ILE A 131 -12.14 5.28 -1.94
N GLY A 132 -12.00 6.59 -1.79
CA GLY A 132 -10.73 7.15 -1.38
C GLY A 132 -10.68 8.66 -1.41
N VAL A 133 -9.54 9.21 -1.84
CA VAL A 133 -9.21 10.63 -1.68
C VAL A 133 -8.85 11.25 -3.02
N TYR A 134 -9.51 12.36 -3.33
CA TYR A 134 -9.14 13.32 -4.37
C TYR A 134 -8.37 14.48 -3.73
N VAL A 135 -7.19 14.82 -4.25
CA VAL A 135 -6.40 15.98 -3.80
C VAL A 135 -6.34 17.00 -4.93
N ASP A 136 -6.90 18.17 -4.69
CA ASP A 136 -6.83 19.31 -5.59
C ASP A 136 -5.49 20.03 -5.41
N GLY A 137 -4.66 20.06 -6.44
CA GLY A 137 -3.35 20.71 -6.38
C GLY A 137 -3.43 22.23 -6.33
N LEU A 138 -4.52 22.84 -6.82
CA LEU A 138 -4.69 24.30 -6.83
C LEU A 138 -5.09 24.81 -5.46
N GLU A 139 -6.04 24.15 -4.82
CA GLU A 139 -6.50 24.52 -3.48
C GLU A 139 -5.66 23.91 -2.35
N ASN A 140 -4.82 22.92 -2.67
CA ASN A 140 -4.12 22.07 -1.71
C ASN A 140 -5.07 21.45 -0.67
N LYS A 141 -6.24 21.00 -1.15
CA LYS A 141 -7.30 20.40 -0.33
C LYS A 141 -7.55 18.96 -0.74
N SER A 142 -7.96 18.16 0.25
CA SER A 142 -8.32 16.76 0.07
C SER A 142 -9.81 16.55 0.30
N TYR A 143 -10.41 15.68 -0.49
CA TYR A 143 -11.83 15.37 -0.47
C TYR A 143 -12.01 13.86 -0.49
N ASN A 144 -12.83 13.34 0.40
CA ASN A 144 -13.26 11.94 0.33
C ASN A 144 -14.22 11.79 -0.85
N VAL A 145 -13.98 10.81 -1.69
CA VAL A 145 -14.75 10.55 -2.90
C VAL A 145 -15.12 9.08 -2.97
N THR A 146 -16.31 8.82 -3.49
CA THR A 146 -16.80 7.48 -3.77
C THR A 146 -17.25 7.40 -5.22
N PHE A 147 -16.87 6.33 -5.91
CA PHE A 147 -17.39 6.01 -7.23
C PHE A 147 -18.21 4.74 -7.18
N ARG A 148 -19.37 4.78 -7.83
CA ARG A 148 -20.26 3.63 -8.03
C ARG A 148 -20.09 3.09 -9.43
N ARG A 149 -20.13 1.77 -9.59
CA ARG A 149 -20.11 1.15 -10.92
C ARG A 149 -21.35 1.57 -11.72
N ILE A 150 -21.15 1.90 -12.99
CA ILE A 150 -22.22 2.14 -13.96
C ILE A 150 -22.16 1.10 -15.08
N LYS A 151 -23.32 0.77 -15.65
CA LYS A 151 -23.48 -0.21 -16.73
C LYS A 151 -23.40 0.42 -18.10
#